data_AF-A0A969JUI9-F1
#
_entry.id   AF-A0A969JUI9-F1
#
_cell.length_a   1.000
_cell.length_b   1.000
_cell.length_c   1.000
_cell.angle_alpha   90.00
_cell.angle_beta   90.00
_cell.angle_gamma   90.00
#
_symmetry.space_group_name_H-M   'P 1'
#
loop_
_entity.id
_entity.type
_entity.pdbx_description
1 polymer ?
#
loop_
_entity_poly.entity_id
_entity_poly.type
_entity_poly.pdbx_seq_one_letter_code
_entity_poly.pdbx_strand_id
1 'polypeptide(L)'
;DRNDGEVHEGKTAFALVPDDATGRTGRLLRELGYAEIVPVVGRYEMDEEDGLVLLTEYETMSSRERFWFANDNTRVRTSTVKRFGGFSSATFCSETRVEGPVEGDRAPTAIQSEAKVASVFGW
;
A
#
# COMPACT_ATOMS: atom_id res chain seq x y z
N ASP A 1 -6.93 12.08 -24.79
CA ASP A 1 -7.60 12.37 -23.51
C ASP A 1 -6.61 12.46 -22.37
N ARG A 2 -6.29 13.69 -21.96
CA ARG A 2 -5.71 13.97 -20.64
C ARG A 2 -6.89 14.26 -19.72
N ASN A 3 -7.25 13.32 -18.85
CA ASN A 3 -8.20 13.59 -17.77
C ASN A 3 -7.43 14.26 -16.62
N ASP A 4 -7.03 15.52 -16.85
CA ASP A 4 -6.37 16.37 -15.85
C ASP A 4 -7.46 16.97 -14.94
N GLY A 5 -7.81 16.28 -13.83
CA GLY A 5 -8.68 16.89 -12.82
C GLY A 5 -9.37 15.97 -11.81
N GLU A 6 -9.38 14.64 -12.01
CA GLU A 6 -10.03 13.75 -11.03
C GLU A 6 -9.16 13.56 -9.79
N VAL A 7 -9.60 14.15 -8.68
CA VAL A 7 -9.07 13.87 -7.35
C VAL A 7 -9.50 12.45 -6.97
N HIS A 8 -8.54 11.52 -6.98
CA HIS A 8 -8.76 10.15 -6.56
C HIS A 8 -8.57 10.03 -5.05
N GLU A 9 -9.54 10.51 -4.27
CA GLU A 9 -9.58 10.31 -2.81
C GLU A 9 -10.41 9.06 -2.47
N GLY A 10 -9.92 8.26 -1.52
CA GLY A 10 -10.63 7.09 -1.01
C GLY A 10 -10.25 6.79 0.44
N LYS A 11 -11.17 6.14 1.16
CA LYS A 11 -10.97 5.66 2.53
C LYS A 11 -11.37 4.19 2.58
N THR A 12 -10.68 3.40 3.39
CA THR A 12 -10.95 1.97 3.55
C THR A 12 -10.43 1.50 4.90
N ALA A 13 -11.15 0.57 5.52
CA ALA A 13 -10.68 -0.14 6.72
C ALA A 13 -10.09 -1.51 6.37
N PHE A 14 -9.02 -1.88 7.07
CA PHE A 14 -8.41 -3.21 7.04
C PHE A 14 -8.33 -3.80 8.44
N ALA A 15 -8.53 -5.11 8.57
CA ALA A 15 -8.27 -5.86 9.79
C ALA A 15 -7.45 -7.13 9.47
N LEU A 16 -6.38 -7.34 10.24
CA LEU A 16 -5.57 -8.56 10.19
C LEU A 16 -6.06 -9.51 11.28
N VAL A 17 -6.42 -10.74 10.88
CA VAL A 17 -6.88 -11.79 11.79
C VAL A 17 -5.86 -12.93 11.78
N PRO A 18 -5.03 -13.06 12.82
CA PRO A 18 -4.04 -14.13 12.92
C PRO A 18 -4.64 -15.52 12.84
N ASP A 19 -3.93 -16.44 12.17
CA ASP A 19 -4.28 -17.88 12.17
C ASP A 19 -3.77 -18.58 13.44
N ASP A 20 -2.70 -18.07 14.06
CA ASP A 20 -2.09 -18.65 15.25
C ASP A 20 -1.51 -17.58 16.21
N ALA A 21 -0.93 -18.06 17.32
CA ALA A 21 -0.36 -17.21 18.37
C ALA A 21 0.93 -16.47 17.97
N THR A 22 1.59 -16.86 16.87
CA THR A 22 2.77 -16.15 16.36
C THR A 22 2.37 -14.81 15.74
N GLY A 23 1.13 -14.70 15.24
CA GLY A 23 0.63 -13.50 14.58
C GLY A 23 1.20 -13.26 13.19
N ARG A 24 2.11 -14.13 12.69
CA ARG A 24 2.88 -13.89 11.47
C ARG A 24 2.13 -14.21 10.19
N THR A 25 1.06 -14.99 10.25
CA THR A 25 0.21 -15.30 9.10
C THR A 25 -1.25 -15.20 9.49
N GLY A 26 -2.11 -14.95 8.51
CA GLY A 26 -3.54 -14.94 8.75
C GLY A 26 -4.37 -14.42 7.60
N ARG A 27 -5.59 -14.00 7.96
CA ARG A 27 -6.59 -13.46 7.03
C ARG A 27 -6.57 -11.94 7.04
N LEU A 28 -6.73 -11.36 5.86
CA LEU A 28 -6.92 -9.94 5.63
C LEU A 28 -8.40 -9.69 5.35
N LEU A 29 -9.05 -8.98 6.26
CA LEU A 29 -10.38 -8.44 6.05
C LEU A 29 -10.24 -6.99 5.56
N ARG A 30 -10.97 -6.67 4.51
CA ARG A 30 -11.08 -5.31 3.97
C ARG A 30 -12.54 -4.95 3.88
N GLU A 31 -12.85 -3.69 4.14
CA GLU A 31 -14.16 -3.13 3.81
C GLU A 31 -14.50 -3.39 2.33
N LEU A 32 -15.69 -3.93 2.06
CA LEU A 32 -16.16 -4.17 0.70
C LEU A 32 -16.35 -2.82 -0.01
N GLY A 33 -15.70 -2.63 -1.14
CA GLY A 33 -15.96 -1.47 -1.98
C GLY A 33 -17.37 -1.54 -2.60
N TYR A 34 -17.86 -0.41 -3.12
CA TYR A 34 -19.18 -0.27 -3.75
C TYR A 34 -19.45 -1.22 -4.94
N ALA A 35 -18.45 -1.89 -5.49
CA ALA A 35 -18.55 -2.74 -6.68
C ALA A 35 -18.26 -4.24 -6.43
N GLU A 36 -17.89 -4.63 -5.20
CA GLU A 36 -17.46 -6.00 -4.90
C GLU A 36 -18.58 -6.80 -4.25
N ILE A 37 -19.23 -7.66 -5.03
CA ILE A 37 -20.39 -8.46 -4.61
C ILE A 37 -20.00 -9.66 -3.74
N VAL A 38 -18.72 -10.09 -3.75
CA VAL A 38 -18.23 -11.26 -3.02
C VAL A 38 -17.07 -10.88 -2.10
N PRO A 39 -17.14 -11.16 -0.79
CA PRO A 39 -16.02 -10.97 0.12
C PRO A 39 -14.88 -11.93 -0.24
N VAL A 40 -13.81 -11.39 -0.83
CA VAL A 40 -12.54 -12.11 -0.89
C VAL A 40 -11.78 -11.83 0.40
N VAL A 41 -11.71 -12.85 1.24
CA VAL A 41 -10.81 -12.83 2.39
C VAL A 41 -9.40 -12.97 1.85
N GLY A 42 -8.64 -11.87 1.83
CA GLY A 42 -7.24 -11.90 1.51
C GLY A 42 -6.44 -12.67 2.57
N ARG A 43 -5.16 -12.90 2.31
CA ARG A 43 -4.22 -13.44 3.29
C ARG A 43 -3.11 -12.43 3.55
N TYR A 44 -2.54 -12.50 4.74
CA TYR A 44 -1.31 -11.81 5.05
C TYR A 44 -0.25 -12.77 5.58
N GLU A 45 1.01 -12.45 5.35
CA GLU A 45 2.17 -13.13 5.90
C GLU A 45 3.27 -12.11 6.23
N MET A 46 4.00 -12.33 7.32
CA MET A 46 5.24 -11.64 7.64
C MET A 46 6.40 -12.48 7.10
N ASP A 47 7.12 -11.98 6.11
CA ASP A 47 8.28 -12.67 5.53
C ASP A 47 9.49 -12.68 6.48
N GLU A 48 10.54 -13.43 6.11
CA GLU A 48 11.73 -13.62 6.95
C GLU A 48 12.51 -12.32 7.24
N GLU A 49 12.28 -11.26 6.47
CA GLU A 49 12.88 -9.93 6.64
C GLU A 49 11.91 -8.95 7.32
N ASP A 50 10.86 -9.44 7.96
CA ASP A 50 9.79 -8.68 8.60
C ASP A 50 9.02 -7.72 7.66
N GLY A 51 8.98 -8.07 6.36
CA GLY A 51 8.08 -7.46 5.40
C GLY A 51 6.66 -8.01 5.52
N LEU A 52 5.65 -7.13 5.53
CA LEU A 52 4.24 -7.52 5.44
C LEU A 52 3.89 -7.78 3.99
N VAL A 53 3.42 -9.00 3.71
CA VAL A 53 2.92 -9.38 2.40
C VAL A 53 1.41 -9.58 2.48
N LEU A 54 0.68 -8.95 1.56
CA LEU A 54 -0.75 -9.14 1.36
C LEU A 54 -0.99 -9.89 0.05
N LEU A 55 -1.79 -10.94 0.11
CA LEU A 55 -2.20 -11.74 -1.03
C LEU A 55 -3.71 -11.67 -1.17
N THR A 56 -4.20 -11.34 -2.36
CA THR A 56 -5.63 -11.39 -2.69
C THR A 56 -5.80 -12.14 -3.99
N GLU A 57 -6.60 -13.20 -3.97
CA GLU A 57 -6.86 -14.04 -5.14
C GLU A 57 -8.35 -13.99 -5.49
N TYR A 58 -8.62 -13.58 -6.71
CA TYR A 58 -9.90 -13.70 -7.39
C TYR A 58 -9.78 -14.80 -8.46
N GLU A 59 -10.91 -15.30 -8.94
CA GLU A 59 -10.94 -16.33 -9.99
C GLU A 59 -10.13 -15.95 -11.24
N THR A 60 -10.11 -14.66 -11.60
CA THR A 60 -9.48 -14.14 -12.82
C THR A 60 -8.29 -13.22 -12.56
N MET A 61 -7.98 -12.91 -11.29
CA MET A 61 -6.94 -11.95 -10.95
C MET A 61 -6.28 -12.28 -9.60
N SER A 62 -4.96 -12.19 -9.53
CA SER A 62 -4.22 -12.26 -8.26
C SER A 62 -3.47 -10.95 -8.03
N SER A 63 -3.50 -10.43 -6.80
CA SER A 63 -2.65 -9.33 -6.35
C SER A 63 -1.73 -9.80 -5.22
N ARG A 64 -0.43 -9.47 -5.32
CA ARG A 64 0.55 -9.63 -4.24
C ARG A 64 1.17 -8.27 -3.96
N GLU A 65 1.09 -7.81 -2.72
CA GLU A 65 1.68 -6.55 -2.28
C GLU A 65 2.65 -6.82 -1.13
N ARG A 66 3.85 -6.25 -1.16
CA ARG A 66 4.83 -6.31 -0.08
C ARG A 66 5.11 -4.91 0.45
N PHE A 67 5.09 -4.77 1.76
CA PHE A 67 5.36 -3.54 2.50
C PHE A 67 6.54 -3.78 3.44
N TRP A 68 7.47 -2.84 3.52
CA TRP A 68 8.53 -2.88 4.51
C TRP A 68 9.00 -1.46 4.84
N PHE A 69 9.68 -1.31 5.97
CA PHE A 69 10.32 -0.05 6.33
C PHE A 69 11.79 -0.12 5.91
N ALA A 70 12.20 0.76 5.00
CA ALA A 70 13.62 0.91 4.63
C ALA A 70 14.40 1.63 5.76
N ASN A 71 13.68 2.42 6.57
CA ASN A 71 14.10 3.04 7.82
C ASN A 71 12.84 3.51 8.58
N ASP A 72 13.00 4.10 9.77
CA ASP A 72 11.89 4.53 10.66
C ASP A 72 10.88 5.52 10.03
N ASN A 73 11.32 6.23 8.98
CA ASN A 73 10.58 7.30 8.31
C ASN A 73 10.25 7.00 6.86
N THR A 74 10.65 5.85 6.31
CA THR A 74 10.39 5.49 4.91
C THR A 74 9.80 4.10 4.81
N ARG A 75 8.53 4.03 4.40
CA ARG A 75 7.88 2.80 3.99
C ARG A 75 8.03 2.62 2.49
N VAL A 76 8.40 1.42 2.06
CA VAL A 76 8.39 1.03 0.66
C VAL A 76 7.31 -0.01 0.46
N ARG A 77 6.65 0.06 -0.70
CA ARG A 77 5.67 -0.91 -1.15
C ARG A 77 5.93 -1.31 -2.59
N THR A 78 5.87 -2.61 -2.84
CA THR A 78 5.82 -3.16 -4.20
C THR A 78 4.54 -3.97 -4.37
N SER A 79 3.96 -3.95 -5.56
CA SER A 79 2.83 -4.80 -5.88
C SER A 79 2.95 -5.42 -7.25
N THR A 80 2.27 -6.54 -7.44
CA THR A 80 2.00 -7.12 -8.75
C THR A 80 0.55 -7.54 -8.82
N VAL A 81 -0.15 -7.09 -9.86
CA VAL A 81 -1.48 -7.56 -10.22
C VAL A 81 -1.36 -8.38 -11.49
N LYS A 82 -1.79 -9.63 -11.46
CA LYS A 82 -1.82 -10.53 -12.61
C LYS A 82 -3.28 -10.81 -12.97
N ARG A 83 -3.66 -10.59 -14.22
CA ARG A 83 -4.97 -11.00 -14.76
C ARG A 83 -4.78 -12.17 -15.73
N PHE A 84 -5.68 -13.15 -15.67
CA PHE A 84 -5.74 -14.20 -16.68
C PHE A 84 -6.00 -13.57 -18.06
N GLY A 85 -5.14 -13.85 -19.04
CA GLY A 85 -5.22 -13.24 -20.39
C GLY A 85 -4.09 -12.27 -20.74
N GLY A 86 -3.06 -12.12 -19.89
CA GLY A 86 -1.74 -11.63 -20.31
C GLY A 86 -1.33 -10.25 -19.82
N PHE A 87 -2.23 -9.48 -19.19
CA PHE A 87 -1.86 -8.21 -18.58
C PHE A 87 -1.44 -8.42 -17.12
N SER A 88 -0.20 -8.07 -16.83
CA SER A 88 0.29 -7.91 -15.46
C SER A 88 0.81 -6.50 -15.28
N SER A 89 0.54 -5.90 -14.13
CA SER A 89 1.06 -4.60 -13.74
C SER A 89 1.89 -4.78 -12.48
N ALA A 90 3.01 -4.08 -12.41
CA ALA A 90 3.81 -3.97 -11.21
C ALA A 90 3.84 -2.50 -10.78
N THR A 91 3.81 -2.26 -9.47
CA THR A 91 3.88 -0.91 -8.91
C THR A 91 4.96 -0.84 -7.84
N PHE A 92 5.63 0.30 -7.76
CA PHE A 92 6.56 0.66 -6.70
C PHE A 92 6.10 1.98 -6.08
N CYS A 93 6.05 2.04 -4.75
CA CYS A 93 5.75 3.24 -3.99
C CYS A 93 6.80 3.43 -2.89
N SER A 94 7.25 4.67 -2.72
CA SER A 94 8.04 5.11 -1.58
C SER A 94 7.25 6.18 -0.83
N GLU A 95 7.08 6.00 0.47
CA GLU A 95 6.22 6.82 1.31
C GLU A 95 7.01 7.29 2.53
N THR A 96 7.09 8.61 2.72
CA THR A 96 7.85 9.21 3.82
C THR A 96 6.88 9.68 4.91
N ARG A 97 7.23 9.42 6.17
CA ARG A 97 6.51 9.95 7.33
C ARG A 97 6.56 11.48 7.31
N VAL A 98 5.40 12.13 7.40
CA VAL A 98 5.32 13.59 7.57
C VAL A 98 5.33 13.89 9.07
N GLU A 99 6.28 14.72 9.52
CA GLU A 99 6.37 15.21 10.90
C GLU A 99 5.70 16.59 10.99
N GLY A 100 4.71 16.74 11.87
CA GLY A 100 3.96 18.00 12.06
C GLY A 100 2.44 17.78 12.05
N PRO A 101 1.65 18.81 12.40
CA PRO A 101 0.20 18.70 12.29
C PRO A 101 -0.16 18.42 10.83
N VAL A 102 -0.88 17.33 10.59
CA VAL A 102 -1.47 17.02 9.29
C VAL A 102 -2.48 18.13 9.02
N GLU A 103 -2.07 19.13 8.24
CA GLU A 103 -2.84 20.33 7.98
C GLU A 103 -3.98 19.99 7.01
N GLY A 104 -4.99 19.30 7.53
CA GLY A 104 -6.19 18.91 6.80
C GLY A 104 -7.21 20.04 6.66
N ASP A 105 -6.85 21.32 6.89
CA ASP A 105 -7.83 22.41 6.79
C ASP A 105 -7.28 23.85 6.60
N ARG A 106 -6.05 24.04 6.11
CA ARG A 106 -5.56 25.40 5.78
C ARG A 106 -4.91 25.49 4.41
N ALA A 107 -5.23 26.61 3.75
CA ALA A 107 -4.78 27.00 2.41
C ALA A 107 -3.24 26.94 2.29
N PRO A 108 -2.71 26.62 1.10
CA PRO A 108 -1.30 26.27 0.94
C PRO A 108 -0.42 27.48 1.26
N THR A 109 0.34 27.38 2.34
CA THR A 109 1.49 28.25 2.55
C THR A 109 2.71 27.52 1.98
N ALA A 110 3.41 28.16 1.04
CA ALA A 110 4.56 27.58 0.37
C ALA A 110 5.63 27.14 1.40
N ILE A 111 5.84 25.83 1.51
CA ILE A 111 6.91 25.27 2.33
C ILE A 111 8.21 25.39 1.52
N GLN A 112 9.05 26.35 1.90
CA GLN A 112 10.47 26.29 1.54
C GLN A 112 11.16 25.35 2.53
N SER A 113 11.41 24.10 2.12
CA SER A 113 12.31 23.22 2.84
C SER A 113 13.46 22.81 1.92
N GLU A 114 14.62 23.39 2.18
CA GLU A 114 15.90 23.00 1.58
C GLU A 114 16.45 21.77 2.32
N ALA A 115 15.69 20.67 2.30
CA ALA A 115 16.19 19.39 2.81
C ALA A 115 16.99 18.72 1.69
N LYS A 116 18.31 18.65 1.86
CA LYS A 116 19.19 17.85 0.99
C LYS A 116 18.76 16.39 1.10
N VAL A 117 18.01 15.91 0.11
CA VAL A 117 17.71 14.49 -0.04
C VAL A 117 19.02 13.80 -0.36
N ALA A 118 19.61 13.11 0.61
CA ALA A 118 20.77 12.28 0.38
C ALA A 118 20.33 11.00 -0.33
N SER A 119 20.84 10.79 -1.54
CA SER A 119 20.64 9.55 -2.29
C SER A 119 21.42 8.41 -1.65
N VAL A 120 20.72 7.38 -1.18
CA VAL A 120 21.35 6.14 -0.69
C VAL A 120 22.10 5.40 -1.82
N PHE A 121 21.80 5.72 -3.08
CA PHE A 121 22.45 5.15 -4.26
C PHE A 121 23.46 6.09 -4.95
N GLY A 122 23.83 7.21 -4.32
CA GLY A 122 24.96 8.03 -4.75
C GLY A 122 24.76 8.80 -6.07
N TRP A 123 23.55 9.29 -6.34
CA TRP A 123 23.27 10.26 -7.41
C TRP A 123 22.78 11.58 -6.83
#